data_AF-A0A1H5CZY9-F1
#
_entry.id   AF-A0A1H5CZY9-F1
#
_cell.length_a   1.000
_cell.length_b   1.000
_cell.length_c   1.000
_cell.angle_alpha   90.00
_cell.angle_beta   90.00
_cell.angle_gamma   90.00
#
_symmetry.space_group_name_H-M   'P 1'
#
loop_
_entity.id
_entity.type
_entity.pdbx_description
1 polymer ?
#
loop_
_entity_poly.entity_id
_entity_poly.type
_entity_poly.pdbx_seq_one_letter_code
_entity_poly.pdbx_strand_id
1 'polypeptide(L)'
;MKRIAVDLAKSVYQVAESVRSGQVVQRKRLNREAFRRYIQEQTEPVEWVMEACGTAHYWGRVAQALGHSIKLIHPRYVRPYRRRNKTDRNDCDAMLEAARCKDIYPVPVKTHEQQLASGRQLSAWLGLTPREFSSGDRRKLGHISRQGNVYVRTLLIHGSRAALLAAQRCQARSPEKLTQLQRWAVETAARIGHNKAAVALANKLVRICWAVWCHERRFSGNWQSLKPA
;
A
#
# COMPACT_ATOMS: atom_id res chain seq x y z
N MET A 1 -28.06 -10.29 9.40
CA MET A 1 -26.59 -10.25 9.55
C MET A 1 -26.16 -8.82 9.84
N LYS A 2 -25.36 -8.60 10.88
CA LYS A 2 -24.82 -7.28 11.25
C LYS A 2 -23.78 -6.83 10.22
N ARG A 3 -23.83 -5.57 9.81
CA ARG A 3 -22.82 -4.93 8.95
C ARG A 3 -21.96 -3.97 9.74
N ILE A 4 -20.66 -3.97 9.49
CA ILE A 4 -19.74 -3.02 10.12
C ILE A 4 -18.88 -2.37 9.04
N ALA A 5 -19.07 -1.07 8.82
CA ALA A 5 -18.23 -0.30 7.92
C ALA A 5 -17.02 0.28 8.66
N VAL A 6 -15.87 0.26 7.98
CA VAL A 6 -14.62 0.75 8.54
C VAL A 6 -13.87 1.60 7.52
N ASP A 7 -13.61 2.85 7.88
CA ASP A 7 -12.67 3.70 7.17
C ASP A 7 -11.26 3.53 7.76
N LEU A 8 -10.35 3.01 6.95
CA LEU A 8 -8.99 2.64 7.34
C LEU A 8 -8.03 3.80 7.09
N ALA A 9 -7.59 4.47 8.16
CA ALA A 9 -6.51 5.46 8.08
C ALA A 9 -5.15 4.89 8.52
N LYS A 10 -4.17 5.78 8.75
CA LYS A 10 -2.82 5.37 9.19
C LYS A 10 -2.79 4.86 10.63
N SER A 11 -3.48 5.53 11.55
CA SER A 11 -3.38 5.31 12.99
C SER A 11 -4.72 5.13 13.69
N VAL A 12 -5.81 5.69 13.13
CA VAL A 12 -7.14 5.64 13.72
C VAL A 12 -8.13 5.20 12.65
N TYR A 13 -8.95 4.21 12.96
CA TYR A 13 -9.97 3.67 12.07
C TYR A 13 -11.33 4.09 12.59
N GLN A 14 -12.14 4.68 11.71
CA GLN A 14 -13.51 5.02 12.04
C GLN A 14 -14.38 3.80 11.75
N VAL A 15 -15.18 3.38 12.74
CA VAL A 15 -16.07 2.23 12.65
C VAL A 15 -17.51 2.70 12.75
N ALA A 16 -18.41 2.09 11.99
CA ALA A 16 -19.85 2.26 12.06
C ALA A 16 -20.57 0.91 11.99
N GLU A 17 -21.34 0.59 13.02
CA GLU A 17 -22.12 -0.64 13.11
C GLU A 17 -23.56 -0.41 12.68
N SER A 18 -24.08 -1.29 11.83
CA SER A 18 -25.45 -1.28 11.36
C SER A 18 -26.07 -2.67 11.52
N VAL A 19 -27.09 -2.77 12.37
CA VAL A 19 -27.81 -4.02 12.63
C VAL A 19 -29.00 -4.18 11.68
N ARG A 20 -29.61 -3.06 11.24
CA ARG A 20 -30.69 -3.01 10.25
C ARG A 20 -30.37 -1.97 9.19
N SER A 21 -30.88 -2.19 7.98
CA SER A 21 -30.62 -1.33 6.81
C SER A 21 -30.83 0.15 7.11
N GLY A 22 -29.78 0.96 6.96
CA GLY A 22 -29.84 2.41 7.08
C GLY A 22 -29.73 2.96 8.51
N GLN A 23 -29.71 2.12 9.54
CA GLN A 23 -29.58 2.55 10.93
C GLN A 23 -28.20 2.21 11.49
N VAL A 24 -27.40 3.24 11.79
CA VAL A 24 -26.13 3.09 12.51
C VAL A 24 -26.43 3.10 14.00
N VAL A 25 -26.12 2.00 14.69
CA VAL A 25 -26.41 1.82 16.12
C VAL A 25 -25.22 2.17 17.01
N GLN A 26 -23.99 2.08 16.47
CA GLN A 26 -22.78 2.36 17.22
C GLN A 26 -21.66 2.88 16.31
N ARG A 27 -20.80 3.72 16.87
CA ARG A 27 -19.56 4.18 16.24
C ARG A 27 -18.40 4.06 17.20
N LYS A 28 -17.23 3.75 16.67
CA LYS A 28 -15.97 3.69 17.43
C LYS A 28 -14.84 4.32 16.64
N ARG A 29 -13.82 4.81 17.35
CA ARG A 29 -12.52 5.18 16.77
C ARG A 29 -11.49 4.27 17.38
N LEU A 30 -10.90 3.40 16.57
CA LEU A 30 -10.03 2.33 17.05
C LEU A 30 -8.64 2.50 16.45
N ASN A 31 -7.60 2.27 17.25
CA ASN A 31 -6.27 2.08 16.68
C ASN A 31 -6.16 0.66 16.07
N ARG A 32 -5.03 0.36 15.43
CA ARG A 32 -4.80 -0.94 14.77
C ARG A 32 -5.00 -2.14 15.70
N GLU A 33 -4.49 -2.09 16.93
CA GLU A 33 -4.57 -3.19 17.89
C GLU A 33 -5.98 -3.36 18.45
N ALA A 34 -6.63 -2.24 18.81
CA ALA A 34 -8.02 -2.23 19.25
C ALA A 34 -8.95 -2.72 18.15
N PHE A 35 -8.69 -2.38 16.88
CA PHE A 35 -9.48 -2.90 15.76
C PHE A 35 -9.30 -4.40 15.56
N ARG A 36 -8.08 -4.92 15.72
CA ARG A 36 -7.84 -6.37 15.69
C ARG A 36 -8.64 -7.09 16.77
N ARG A 37 -8.54 -6.63 18.02
CA ARG A 37 -9.31 -7.18 19.15
C ARG A 37 -10.81 -7.11 18.87
N TYR A 38 -11.27 -5.96 18.39
CA TYR A 38 -12.66 -5.75 18.08
C TYR A 38 -13.22 -6.70 17.00
N ILE A 39 -12.42 -7.10 16.00
CA ILE A 39 -12.81 -8.18 15.07
C ILE A 39 -12.88 -9.52 15.82
N GLN A 40 -11.87 -9.85 16.63
CA GLN A 40 -11.78 -11.12 17.37
C GLN A 40 -12.90 -11.30 18.40
N GLU A 41 -13.41 -10.20 18.97
CA GLU A 41 -14.49 -10.18 19.96
C GLU A 41 -15.88 -10.36 19.33
N GLN A 42 -16.01 -10.40 18.00
CA GLN A 42 -17.29 -10.65 17.35
C GLN A 42 -17.64 -12.14 17.43
N THR A 43 -18.58 -12.50 18.30
CA THR A 43 -19.05 -13.88 18.47
C THR A 43 -19.95 -14.36 17.33
N GLU A 44 -20.65 -13.45 16.67
CA GLU A 44 -21.57 -13.74 15.56
C GLU A 44 -20.96 -13.34 14.21
N PRO A 45 -21.30 -14.03 13.10
CA PRO A 45 -20.86 -13.64 11.76
C PRO A 45 -21.24 -12.20 11.39
N VAL A 46 -20.23 -11.40 11.06
CA VAL A 46 -20.36 -10.00 10.64
C VAL A 46 -20.02 -9.88 9.15
N GLU A 47 -20.76 -9.02 8.44
CA GLU A 47 -20.35 -8.55 7.12
C GLU A 47 -19.57 -7.25 7.28
N TRP A 48 -18.25 -7.33 7.10
CA TRP A 48 -17.37 -6.17 7.14
C TRP A 48 -17.44 -5.43 5.81
N VAL A 49 -17.51 -4.10 5.85
CA VAL A 49 -17.51 -3.25 4.66
C VAL A 49 -16.33 -2.30 4.74
N MET A 50 -15.47 -2.30 3.73
CA MET A 50 -14.30 -1.43 3.68
C MET A 50 -14.09 -0.89 2.28
N GLU A 51 -13.54 0.30 2.17
CA GLU A 51 -13.04 0.81 0.90
C GLU A 51 -11.80 -0.01 0.51
N ALA A 52 -11.74 -0.46 -0.75
CA ALA A 52 -10.63 -1.25 -1.25
C ALA A 52 -9.34 -0.40 -1.23
N CYS A 53 -8.45 -0.72 -0.30
CA CYS A 53 -7.13 -0.13 -0.17
C CYS A 53 -6.07 -1.19 0.17
N GLY A 54 -4.79 -0.82 0.16
CA GLY A 54 -3.70 -1.78 0.39
C GLY A 54 -3.81 -2.54 1.72
N THR A 55 -4.26 -1.88 2.79
CA THR A 55 -4.45 -2.48 4.12
C THR A 55 -5.79 -3.19 4.28
N ALA A 56 -6.81 -2.86 3.48
CA ALA A 56 -8.11 -3.50 3.53
C ALA A 56 -8.03 -5.00 3.24
N HIS A 57 -7.11 -5.42 2.35
CA HIS A 57 -6.89 -6.85 2.10
C HIS A 57 -6.35 -7.61 3.32
N TYR A 58 -5.45 -7.00 4.11
CA TYR A 58 -4.97 -7.60 5.36
C TYR A 58 -6.14 -7.82 6.33
N TRP A 59 -6.96 -6.80 6.54
CA TRP A 59 -8.11 -6.90 7.43
C TRP A 59 -9.20 -7.82 6.91
N GLY A 60 -9.40 -7.86 5.58
CA GLY A 60 -10.27 -8.83 4.93
C GLY A 60 -9.86 -10.27 5.24
N ARG A 61 -8.57 -10.60 5.10
CA ARG A 61 -8.05 -11.93 5.46
C ARG A 61 -8.21 -12.24 6.94
N VAL A 62 -7.93 -11.28 7.83
CA VAL A 62 -8.11 -11.45 9.29
C VAL A 62 -9.58 -11.74 9.62
N ALA A 63 -10.51 -10.99 9.03
CA ALA A 63 -11.94 -11.19 9.25
C ALA A 63 -12.43 -12.55 8.69
N GLN A 64 -12.00 -12.90 7.46
CA GLN A 64 -12.37 -14.18 6.84
C GLN A 64 -11.84 -15.39 7.62
N ALA A 65 -10.63 -15.32 8.18
CA ALA A 65 -10.06 -16.38 9.01
C ALA A 65 -10.86 -16.63 10.30
N LEU A 66 -11.66 -15.66 10.72
CA LEU A 66 -12.55 -15.74 11.89
C LEU A 66 -14.01 -16.06 11.51
N GLY A 67 -14.27 -16.46 10.26
CA GLY A 67 -15.61 -16.83 9.79
C GLY A 67 -16.51 -15.65 9.40
N HIS A 68 -15.97 -14.44 9.31
CA HIS A 68 -16.73 -13.27 8.86
C HIS A 68 -16.73 -13.13 7.34
N SER A 69 -17.73 -12.43 6.80
CA SER A 69 -17.74 -12.02 5.40
C SER A 69 -17.18 -10.60 5.23
N ILE A 70 -16.72 -10.29 4.03
CA ILE A 70 -16.07 -9.00 3.72
C ILE A 70 -16.53 -8.51 2.35
N LYS A 71 -16.95 -7.24 2.29
CA LYS A 71 -17.30 -6.51 1.08
C LYS A 71 -16.33 -5.35 0.89
N LEU A 72 -15.28 -5.57 0.10
CA LEU A 72 -14.38 -4.49 -0.30
C LEU A 72 -15.00 -3.72 -1.47
N ILE A 73 -15.29 -2.44 -1.28
CA ILE A 73 -15.92 -1.61 -2.30
C ILE A 73 -14.86 -0.71 -2.94
N HIS A 74 -14.80 -0.70 -4.27
CA HIS A 74 -13.88 0.20 -4.96
C HIS A 74 -14.25 1.67 -4.64
N PRO A 75 -13.28 2.56 -4.32
CA PRO A 75 -13.53 3.96 -3.94
C PRO A 75 -14.48 4.71 -4.89
N ARG A 76 -14.37 4.45 -6.20
CA ARG A 76 -15.24 5.01 -7.25
C ARG A 76 -16.73 4.78 -7.01
N TYR A 77 -17.09 3.65 -6.40
CA TYR A 77 -18.48 3.27 -6.14
C TYR A 77 -18.97 3.76 -4.78
N VAL A 78 -18.08 4.10 -3.84
CA VAL A 78 -18.46 4.71 -2.55
C VAL A 78 -18.80 6.19 -2.74
N ARG A 79 -18.03 6.89 -3.60
CA ARG A 79 -18.14 8.34 -3.83
C ARG A 79 -19.59 8.84 -4.08
N PRO A 80 -20.41 8.22 -4.95
CA PRO A 80 -21.79 8.69 -5.20
C PRO A 80 -22.71 8.65 -3.99
N TYR A 81 -22.44 7.80 -2.99
CA TYR A 81 -23.27 7.65 -1.79
C TYR A 81 -22.91 8.64 -0.68
N ARG A 82 -21.87 9.45 -0.86
CA ARG A 82 -21.44 10.45 0.13
C ARG A 82 -22.35 11.68 0.06
N ARG A 83 -23.27 11.81 1.01
CA ARG A 83 -24.27 12.91 1.07
C ARG A 83 -23.75 14.24 1.66
N ARG A 84 -22.59 14.23 2.31
CA ARG A 84 -22.00 15.37 3.03
C ARG A 84 -20.52 15.51 2.72
N ASN A 85 -19.89 16.54 3.27
CA ASN A 85 -18.44 16.75 3.16
C ASN A 85 -17.64 15.50 3.57
N LYS A 86 -16.46 15.33 2.98
CA LYS A 86 -15.60 14.17 3.27
C LYS A 86 -15.14 14.21 4.74
N THR A 87 -15.52 13.18 5.49
CA THR A 87 -15.05 12.89 6.85
C THR A 87 -15.07 11.38 7.03
N ASP A 88 -14.22 10.85 7.90
CA ASP A 88 -14.15 9.40 8.17
C ASP A 88 -15.52 8.81 8.55
N ARG A 89 -16.34 9.59 9.28
CA ARG A 89 -17.71 9.21 9.66
C ARG A 89 -18.63 9.10 8.44
N ASN A 90 -18.62 10.12 7.59
CA ASN A 90 -19.46 10.14 6.39
C ASN A 90 -19.01 9.11 5.36
N ASP A 91 -17.72 8.77 5.34
CA ASP A 91 -17.17 7.70 4.49
C ASP A 91 -17.68 6.33 4.93
N CYS A 92 -17.76 6.06 6.24
CA CYS A 92 -18.41 4.84 6.75
C CYS A 92 -19.89 4.76 6.35
N ASP A 93 -20.63 5.86 6.42
CA ASP A 93 -22.05 5.89 6.08
C ASP A 93 -22.27 5.66 4.57
N ALA A 94 -21.42 6.27 3.73
CA ALA A 94 -21.42 6.05 2.30
C ALA A 94 -21.10 4.58 1.96
N MET A 95 -20.15 3.96 2.66
CA MET A 95 -19.83 2.54 2.49
C MET A 95 -21.00 1.62 2.88
N LEU A 96 -21.65 1.88 4.01
CA LEU A 96 -22.83 1.11 4.43
C LEU A 96 -23.95 1.20 3.39
N GLU A 97 -24.18 2.38 2.82
CA GLU A 97 -25.20 2.56 1.79
C GLU A 97 -24.79 1.92 0.46
N ALA A 98 -23.55 2.12 0.01
CA ALA A 98 -23.02 1.48 -1.20
C ALA A 98 -23.09 -0.06 -1.11
N ALA A 99 -22.82 -0.64 0.06
CA ALA A 99 -22.90 -2.08 0.28
C ALA A 99 -24.30 -2.66 0.03
N ARG A 100 -25.36 -1.84 0.09
CA ARG A 100 -26.73 -2.27 -0.20
C ARG A 100 -27.02 -2.39 -1.69
N CYS A 101 -26.27 -1.70 -2.53
CA CYS A 101 -26.44 -1.81 -3.98
C CYS A 101 -25.99 -3.20 -4.45
N LYS A 102 -26.89 -3.91 -5.13
CA LYS A 102 -26.62 -5.26 -5.64
C LYS A 102 -25.70 -5.24 -6.87
N ASP A 103 -25.68 -4.13 -7.61
CA ASP A 103 -24.89 -3.98 -8.84
C ASP A 103 -23.41 -3.66 -8.56
N ILE A 104 -23.05 -3.40 -7.30
CA ILE A 104 -21.66 -3.20 -6.90
C ILE A 104 -21.01 -4.56 -6.65
N TYR A 105 -20.21 -4.99 -7.62
CA TYR A 105 -19.33 -6.15 -7.48
C TYR A 105 -18.17 -5.84 -6.53
N PRO A 106 -17.99 -6.63 -5.44
CA PRO A 106 -16.90 -6.41 -4.50
C PRO A 106 -15.55 -6.70 -5.12
N VAL A 107 -14.52 -5.96 -4.68
CA VAL A 107 -13.13 -6.27 -4.97
C VAL A 107 -12.74 -7.54 -4.19
N PRO A 108 -12.23 -8.59 -4.86
CA PRO A 108 -11.78 -9.79 -4.16
C PRO A 108 -10.67 -9.47 -3.15
N VAL A 109 -10.71 -10.13 -1.99
CA VAL A 109 -9.60 -10.08 -1.04
C VAL A 109 -8.40 -10.78 -1.66
N LYS A 110 -7.30 -10.05 -1.82
CA LYS A 110 -6.07 -10.58 -2.39
C LYS A 110 -5.30 -11.42 -1.37
N THR A 111 -4.65 -12.49 -1.83
CA THR A 111 -3.64 -13.23 -1.05
C THR A 111 -2.36 -12.39 -0.87
N HIS A 112 -1.43 -12.87 -0.04
CA HIS A 112 -0.13 -12.19 0.12
C HIS A 112 0.63 -12.12 -1.21
N GLU A 113 0.62 -13.20 -1.97
CA GLU A 113 1.30 -13.34 -3.26
C GLU A 113 0.69 -12.37 -4.28
N GLN A 114 -0.64 -12.28 -4.34
CA GLN A 114 -1.34 -11.35 -5.23
C GLN A 114 -1.11 -9.88 -4.88
N GLN A 115 -0.89 -9.55 -3.60
CA GLN A 115 -0.54 -8.19 -3.17
C GLN A 115 0.92 -7.83 -3.46
N LEU A 116 1.78 -8.83 -3.61
CA LEU A 116 3.21 -8.69 -3.89
C LEU A 116 3.58 -9.27 -5.27
N ALA A 117 2.63 -9.27 -6.21
CA ALA A 117 2.80 -9.84 -7.54
C ALA A 117 3.75 -9.04 -8.45
N SER A 118 4.25 -7.89 -7.99
CA SER A 118 5.29 -7.14 -8.71
C SER A 118 6.22 -6.40 -7.76
N GLY A 119 7.46 -6.17 -8.21
CA GLY A 119 8.41 -5.35 -7.46
C GLY A 119 7.92 -3.93 -7.20
N ARG A 120 7.02 -3.39 -8.04
CA ARG A 120 6.39 -2.08 -7.81
C ARG A 120 5.48 -2.11 -6.58
N GLN A 121 4.71 -3.18 -6.41
CA GLN A 121 3.86 -3.37 -5.24
C GLN A 121 4.70 -3.57 -3.97
N LEU A 122 5.80 -4.34 -4.03
CA LEU A 122 6.71 -4.48 -2.91
C LEU A 122 7.32 -3.13 -2.49
N SER A 123 7.75 -2.31 -3.46
CA SER A 123 8.27 -0.98 -3.18
C SER A 123 7.24 -0.05 -2.54
N ALA A 124 5.98 -0.10 -3.00
CA ALA A 124 4.89 0.65 -2.39
C ALA A 124 4.60 0.18 -0.95
N TRP A 125 4.65 -1.13 -0.71
CA TRP A 125 4.46 -1.74 0.60
C TRP A 125 5.54 -1.33 1.60
N LEU A 126 6.80 -1.21 1.15
CA LEU A 126 7.93 -0.69 1.95
C LEU A 126 7.95 0.85 2.07
N GLY A 127 7.01 1.53 1.42
CA GLY A 127 6.84 2.97 1.47
C GLY A 127 7.92 3.80 0.78
N LEU A 128 8.55 3.22 -0.24
CA LEU A 128 9.58 3.86 -1.09
C LEU A 128 8.98 4.56 -2.32
N THR A 129 7.67 4.43 -2.55
CA THR A 129 6.96 5.16 -3.61
C THR A 129 6.42 6.51 -3.10
N PRO A 130 6.28 7.53 -3.97
CA PRO A 130 5.64 8.79 -3.61
C PRO A 130 4.25 8.61 -3.00
N ARG A 131 3.87 9.49 -2.07
CA ARG A 131 2.46 9.67 -1.68
C ARG A 131 1.73 10.27 -2.86
N GLU A 132 0.55 9.73 -3.13
CA GLU A 132 -0.35 10.26 -4.13
C GLU A 132 -1.54 10.92 -3.44
N PHE A 133 -1.77 12.19 -3.76
CA PHE A 133 -2.99 12.91 -3.41
C PHE A 133 -3.77 13.08 -4.71
N SER A 134 -4.77 12.23 -4.89
CA SER A 134 -5.66 12.27 -6.05
C SER A 134 -7.10 12.54 -5.61
N SER A 135 -7.71 13.58 -6.19
CA SER A 135 -9.13 13.88 -6.04
C SER A 135 -9.71 14.31 -7.39
N GLY A 136 -10.74 13.60 -7.86
CA GLY A 136 -11.27 13.81 -9.21
C GLY A 136 -10.18 13.64 -10.28
N ASP A 137 -9.99 14.65 -11.11
CA ASP A 137 -9.04 14.65 -12.24
C ASP A 137 -7.65 15.17 -11.87
N ARG A 138 -7.41 15.60 -10.62
CA ARG A 138 -6.11 16.14 -10.20
C ARG A 138 -5.28 15.06 -9.52
N ARG A 139 -4.08 14.83 -10.05
CA ARG A 139 -3.08 13.92 -9.48
C ARG A 139 -1.86 14.70 -9.01
N LYS A 140 -1.56 14.67 -7.72
CA LYS A 140 -0.36 15.29 -7.13
C LYS A 140 0.50 14.24 -6.43
N LEU A 141 1.77 14.13 -6.83
CA LEU A 141 2.76 13.30 -6.14
C LEU A 141 3.53 14.13 -5.11
N GLY A 142 3.69 13.59 -3.90
CA GLY A 142 4.45 14.20 -2.81
C GLY A 142 5.75 13.46 -2.49
N HIS A 143 6.24 13.61 -1.25
CA HIS A 143 7.35 12.82 -0.74
C HIS A 143 7.05 11.32 -0.73
N ILE A 144 8.08 10.48 -0.56
CA ILE A 144 7.88 9.04 -0.35
C ILE A 144 6.87 8.77 0.79
N SER A 145 6.10 7.69 0.65
CA SER A 145 4.99 7.41 1.55
C SER A 145 5.42 7.19 2.99
N ARG A 146 6.62 6.63 3.19
CA ARG A 146 7.13 6.24 4.50
C ARG A 146 6.18 5.29 5.24
N GLN A 147 5.27 4.64 4.51
CA GLN A 147 4.41 3.60 5.04
C GLN A 147 5.19 2.28 5.13
N GLY A 148 4.62 1.29 5.81
CA GLY A 148 5.28 -0.01 5.99
C GLY A 148 6.39 0.00 7.05
N ASN A 149 7.23 -1.03 7.00
CA ASN A 149 8.25 -1.29 8.02
C ASN A 149 9.38 -0.24 7.97
N VAL A 150 9.51 0.54 9.06
CA VAL A 150 10.53 1.59 9.20
C VAL A 150 11.94 0.99 9.16
N TYR A 151 12.18 -0.09 9.89
CA TYR A 151 13.49 -0.72 10.00
C TYR A 151 14.00 -1.23 8.64
N VAL A 152 13.17 -2.00 7.91
CA VAL A 152 13.52 -2.51 6.59
C VAL A 152 13.81 -1.35 5.62
N ARG A 153 12.98 -0.31 5.61
CA ARG A 153 13.20 0.88 4.78
C ARG A 153 14.50 1.61 5.15
N THR A 154 14.82 1.72 6.43
CA THR A 154 16.08 2.30 6.90
C THR A 154 17.27 1.51 6.36
N LEU A 155 17.28 0.18 6.53
CA LEU A 155 18.34 -0.68 6.01
C LEU A 155 18.52 -0.53 4.49
N LEU A 156 17.42 -0.52 3.74
CA LEU A 156 17.46 -0.34 2.28
C LEU A 156 18.05 1.01 1.87
N ILE A 157 17.67 2.10 2.56
CA ILE A 157 18.21 3.44 2.26
C ILE A 157 19.69 3.52 2.63
N HIS A 158 20.10 2.98 3.79
CA HIS A 158 21.50 2.96 4.21
C HIS A 158 22.37 2.10 3.28
N GLY A 159 21.90 0.90 2.92
CA GLY A 159 22.57 0.05 1.94
C GLY A 159 22.69 0.73 0.58
N SER A 160 21.66 1.47 0.15
CA SER A 160 21.69 2.24 -1.10
C SER A 160 22.66 3.42 -1.05
N ARG A 161 22.78 4.10 0.10
CA ARG A 161 23.81 5.15 0.29
C ARG A 161 25.20 4.56 0.18
N ALA A 162 25.47 3.44 0.85
CA ALA A 162 26.76 2.77 0.78
C ALA A 162 27.08 2.31 -0.65
N ALA A 163 26.11 1.70 -1.34
CA ALA A 163 26.26 1.29 -2.75
C ALA A 163 26.51 2.48 -3.68
N LEU A 164 25.82 3.61 -3.47
CA LEU A 164 26.02 4.83 -4.25
C LEU A 164 27.41 5.44 -4.00
N LEU A 165 27.88 5.49 -2.75
CA LEU A 165 29.23 5.94 -2.43
C LEU A 165 30.29 5.04 -3.07
N ALA A 166 30.10 3.73 -3.04
CA ALA A 166 30.99 2.78 -3.71
C ALA A 166 30.98 3.00 -5.24
N ALA A 167 29.82 3.25 -5.84
CA ALA A 167 29.71 3.57 -7.26
C ALA A 167 30.42 4.89 -7.62
N GLN A 168 30.29 5.92 -6.78
CA GLN A 168 30.99 7.22 -6.97
C GLN A 168 32.52 7.06 -6.88
N ARG A 169 33.01 6.27 -5.91
CA ARG A 169 34.44 5.95 -5.81
C ARG A 169 34.95 5.17 -7.02
N CYS A 170 34.15 4.21 -7.51
CA CYS A 170 34.47 3.46 -8.71
C CYS A 170 34.49 4.37 -9.95
N GLN A 171 33.51 5.26 -10.09
CA GLN A 171 33.46 6.25 -11.19
C GLN A 171 34.72 7.12 -11.25
N ALA A 172 35.26 7.55 -10.10
CA ALA A 172 36.45 8.39 -10.04
C ALA A 172 37.76 7.64 -10.36
N ARG A 173 37.81 6.32 -10.16
CA ARG A 173 39.04 5.52 -10.31
C ARG A 173 39.07 4.66 -11.58
N SER A 174 37.94 4.08 -11.94
CA SER A 174 37.79 3.05 -12.97
C SER A 174 36.36 3.06 -13.54
N PRO A 175 35.96 4.13 -14.25
CA PRO A 175 34.60 4.30 -14.76
C PRO A 175 34.15 3.18 -15.72
N GLU A 176 35.09 2.55 -16.41
CA GLU A 176 34.86 1.41 -17.31
C GLU A 176 34.30 0.17 -16.59
N LYS A 177 34.55 0.05 -15.28
CA LYS A 177 34.08 -1.08 -14.45
C LYS A 177 32.66 -0.87 -13.89
N LEU A 178 32.05 0.29 -14.12
CA LEU A 178 30.70 0.56 -13.62
C LEU A 178 29.68 -0.34 -14.32
N THR A 179 28.93 -1.09 -13.51
CA THR A 179 27.72 -1.75 -13.99
C THR A 179 26.68 -0.71 -14.45
N GLN A 180 25.73 -1.14 -15.27
CA GLN A 180 24.64 -0.27 -15.74
C GLN A 180 23.82 0.32 -14.58
N LEU A 181 23.57 -0.46 -13.54
CA LEU A 181 22.88 0.02 -12.33
C LEU A 181 23.69 1.10 -11.61
N GLN A 182 24.99 0.89 -11.43
CA GLN A 182 25.86 1.86 -10.77
C GLN A 182 25.96 3.14 -11.58
N ARG A 183 26.16 3.05 -12.90
CA ARG A 183 26.17 4.18 -13.83
C ARG A 183 24.90 5.03 -13.72
N TRP A 184 23.74 4.38 -13.81
CA TRP A 184 22.46 5.04 -13.60
C TRP A 184 22.36 5.73 -12.22
N ALA A 185 22.90 5.12 -11.17
CA ALA A 185 22.85 5.66 -9.82
C ALA A 185 23.71 6.92 -9.66
N VAL A 186 24.94 6.93 -10.21
CA VAL A 186 25.81 8.12 -10.19
C VAL A 186 25.27 9.26 -11.05
N GLU A 187 24.76 8.97 -12.25
CA GLU A 187 24.09 9.96 -13.10
C GLU A 187 22.85 10.55 -12.41
N THR A 188 22.07 9.71 -11.72
CA THR A 188 20.93 10.18 -10.94
C THR A 188 21.40 11.08 -9.80
N ALA A 189 22.46 10.71 -9.08
CA ALA A 189 23.04 11.54 -8.02
C ALA A 189 23.54 12.89 -8.53
N ALA A 190 24.15 12.95 -9.71
CA ALA A 190 24.58 14.20 -10.34
C ALA A 190 23.37 15.12 -10.62
N ARG A 191 22.23 14.57 -11.06
CA ARG A 191 21.04 15.35 -11.41
C ARG A 191 20.21 15.84 -10.22
N ILE A 192 20.01 15.00 -9.19
CA ILE A 192 19.05 15.29 -8.11
C ILE A 192 19.66 15.33 -6.71
N GLY A 193 20.98 15.16 -6.60
CA GLY A 193 21.72 15.14 -5.35
C GLY A 193 21.73 13.78 -4.66
N HIS A 194 22.74 13.58 -3.81
CA HIS A 194 23.09 12.29 -3.21
C HIS A 194 21.92 11.63 -2.44
N ASN A 195 21.28 12.36 -1.51
CA ASN A 195 20.22 11.79 -0.67
C ASN A 195 18.98 11.37 -1.47
N LYS A 196 18.58 12.15 -2.49
CA LYS A 196 17.43 11.79 -3.34
C LYS A 196 17.77 10.59 -4.23
N ALA A 197 18.99 10.55 -4.77
CA ALA A 197 19.46 9.41 -5.55
C ALA A 197 19.59 8.12 -4.72
N ALA A 198 20.01 8.20 -3.46
CA ALA A 198 20.03 7.04 -2.57
C ALA A 198 18.62 6.46 -2.34
N VAL A 199 17.60 7.30 -2.17
CA VAL A 199 16.20 6.85 -2.06
C VAL A 199 15.70 6.27 -3.38
N ALA A 200 16.06 6.87 -4.52
CA ALA A 200 15.72 6.34 -5.84
C ALA A 200 16.38 4.96 -6.09
N LEU A 201 17.65 4.81 -5.70
CA LEU A 201 18.38 3.55 -5.76
C LEU A 201 17.75 2.50 -4.83
N ALA A 202 17.33 2.87 -3.62
CA ALA A 202 16.62 1.95 -2.72
C ALA A 202 15.33 1.42 -3.35
N ASN A 203 14.53 2.29 -3.97
CA ASN A 203 13.33 1.89 -4.69
C ASN A 203 13.67 0.93 -5.86
N LYS A 204 14.71 1.23 -6.63
CA LYS A 204 15.15 0.36 -7.75
C LYS A 204 15.66 -0.99 -7.24
N LEU A 205 16.45 -1.01 -6.17
CA LEU A 205 16.97 -2.23 -5.56
C LEU A 205 15.86 -3.11 -5.00
N VAL A 206 14.84 -2.56 -4.34
CA VAL A 206 13.68 -3.37 -3.90
C VAL A 206 13.01 -4.09 -5.06
N ARG A 207 12.86 -3.41 -6.20
CA ARG A 207 12.29 -4.03 -7.41
C ARG A 207 13.18 -5.12 -7.98
N ILE A 208 14.50 -4.96 -7.89
CA ILE A 208 15.47 -5.98 -8.29
C ILE A 208 15.46 -7.16 -7.32
N CYS A 209 15.44 -6.93 -6.00
CA CYS A 209 15.33 -7.97 -4.98
C CYS A 209 14.08 -8.82 -5.19
N TRP A 210 12.95 -8.18 -5.49
CA TRP A 210 11.72 -8.88 -5.86
C TRP A 210 11.92 -9.77 -7.08
N ALA A 211 12.54 -9.26 -8.15
CA ALA A 211 12.76 -10.04 -9.37
C ALA A 211 13.75 -11.20 -9.16
N VAL A 212 14.81 -10.98 -8.40
CA VAL A 212 15.81 -11.99 -8.01
C VAL A 212 15.15 -13.11 -7.21
N TRP A 213 14.29 -12.75 -6.24
CA TRP A 213 13.54 -13.72 -5.44
C TRP A 213 12.52 -14.46 -6.32
N CYS A 214 11.58 -13.76 -6.93
CA CYS A 214 10.45 -14.38 -7.62
C CYS A 214 10.82 -15.15 -8.90
N HIS A 215 11.98 -14.87 -9.50
CA HIS A 215 12.45 -15.60 -10.68
C HIS A 215 13.63 -16.52 -10.37
N GLU A 216 14.06 -16.61 -9.11
CA GLU A 216 15.19 -17.44 -8.67
C GLU A 216 16.48 -17.20 -9.47
N ARG A 217 16.80 -15.92 -9.72
CA ARG A 217 17.96 -15.52 -10.53
C ARG A 217 19.03 -14.86 -9.69
N ARG A 218 20.30 -15.04 -10.07
CA ARG A 218 21.40 -14.30 -9.45
C ARG A 218 21.30 -12.81 -9.77
N PHE A 219 21.66 -11.96 -8.80
CA PHE A 219 21.74 -10.52 -9.02
C PHE A 219 22.79 -10.18 -10.09
N SER A 220 22.44 -9.29 -11.01
CA SER A 220 23.36 -8.70 -11.98
C SER A 220 23.11 -7.20 -12.10
N GLY A 221 24.14 -6.39 -11.84
CA GLY A 221 24.08 -4.93 -12.01
C GLY A 221 23.95 -4.47 -13.47
N ASN A 222 24.18 -5.39 -14.42
CA ASN A 222 24.04 -5.16 -15.86
C ASN A 222 22.72 -5.71 -16.43
N TRP A 223 21.82 -6.18 -15.56
CA TRP A 223 20.55 -6.73 -16.00
C TRP A 223 19.64 -5.66 -16.62
N GLN A 224 19.13 -5.95 -17.82
CA GLN A 224 18.10 -5.16 -18.48
C GLN A 224 16.79 -5.93 -18.50
N SER A 225 15.73 -5.32 -17.96
CA SER A 225 14.39 -5.86 -18.12
C SER A 225 13.96 -5.72 -19.57
N LEU A 226 13.57 -6.82 -20.22
CA LEU A 226 12.84 -6.77 -21.48
C LEU A 226 11.54 -5.99 -21.24
N LYS A 227 11.28 -4.96 -22.05
CA LYS A 227 9.96 -4.31 -22.02
C LYS A 227 8.93 -5.35 -22.51
N PRO A 228 7.79 -5.51 -21.83
CA PRO A 228 6.67 -6.24 -22.43
C PRO A 228 6.35 -5.61 -23.78
N ALA A 229 6.11 -6.46 -24.79
CA ALA A 229 5.63 -6.05 -26.11
C ALA A 229 4.30 -5.30 -26.00
#